data_AF-A0A2E0FM11-F1
#
_entry.id   AF-A0A2E0FM11-F1
#
_cell.length_a   1.000
_cell.length_b   1.000
_cell.length_c   1.000
_cell.angle_alpha   90.00
_cell.angle_beta   90.00
_cell.angle_gamma   90.00
#
_symmetry.space_group_name_H-M   'P 1'
#
loop_
_entity.id
_entity.type
_entity.pdbx_description
1 polymer ?
#
loop_
_entity_poly.entity_id
_entity_poly.type
_entity_poly.pdbx_seq_one_letter_code
_entity_poly.pdbx_strand_id
1 'polypeptide(L)'
;MSVHDKNIYSNWCFNNAKPIFINDNSKEYKKYVLSENYDEKIENPESLLFQPLLFNNEKLGVITVQSYNKNAYNHSQLDMLENLANYTCIAIKNSQFKSKTIA
;
A
#
# COMPACT_ATOMS: atom_id res chain seq x y z
N MET A 1 -4.49 16.51 15.01
CA MET A 1 -4.22 15.35 14.13
C MET A 1 -5.45 14.45 14.26
N SER A 2 -6.28 14.36 13.22
CA SER A 2 -7.60 13.73 13.32
C SER A 2 -7.45 12.21 13.45
N VAL A 3 -8.20 11.59 14.36
CA VAL A 3 -8.23 10.15 14.68
C VAL A 3 -8.84 9.29 13.55
N HIS A 4 -8.83 9.83 12.31
CA HIS A 4 -9.40 9.22 11.11
C HIS A 4 -8.40 9.27 9.94
N ASP A 5 -7.11 9.10 10.24
CA ASP A 5 -6.12 9.06 9.18
C ASP A 5 -6.27 7.74 8.42
N LYS A 6 -7.07 7.75 7.34
CA LYS A 6 -7.36 6.62 6.44
C LYS A 6 -6.11 5.97 5.83
N ASN A 7 -4.92 6.53 6.10
CA ASN A 7 -3.66 6.17 5.49
C ASN A 7 -2.70 5.41 6.41
N ILE A 8 -3.11 4.88 7.58
CA ILE A 8 -2.15 4.27 8.51
C ILE A 8 -1.34 3.11 7.87
N TYR A 9 -1.99 2.22 7.13
CA TYR A 9 -1.30 1.15 6.38
C TYR A 9 -0.38 1.71 5.29
N SER A 10 -0.86 2.68 4.52
CA SER A 10 -0.07 3.35 3.48
C SER A 10 1.17 4.02 4.07
N ASN A 11 1.04 4.70 5.22
CA ASN A 11 2.13 5.36 5.91
C ASN A 11 3.16 4.34 6.40
N TRP A 12 2.72 3.22 7.00
CA TRP A 12 3.62 2.15 7.40
C TRP A 12 4.37 1.57 6.19
N CYS A 13 3.65 1.23 5.12
CA CYS A 13 4.23 0.68 3.88
C CYS A 13 5.27 1.64 3.29
N PHE A 14 4.93 2.93 3.16
CA PHE A 14 5.81 3.96 2.63
C PHE A 14 7.07 4.15 3.50
N ASN A 15 6.89 4.31 4.81
CA ASN A 15 7.99 4.59 5.72
C ASN A 15 8.96 3.41 5.84
N ASN A 16 8.44 2.18 5.83
CA ASN A 16 9.27 0.98 5.92
C ASN A 16 9.82 0.50 4.57
N ALA A 17 9.31 1.02 3.45
CA ALA A 17 9.63 0.54 2.10
C ALA A 17 9.45 -0.98 1.96
N LYS A 18 8.38 -1.50 2.57
CA LYS A 18 8.06 -2.93 2.60
C LYS A 18 6.60 -3.17 2.26
N PRO A 19 6.28 -4.27 1.56
CA PRO A 19 4.91 -4.62 1.25
C PRO A 19 4.14 -5.00 2.52
N ILE A 20 2.81 -4.86 2.44
CA ILE A 20 1.87 -5.37 3.43
C ILE A 20 1.02 -6.43 2.73
N PHE A 21 0.91 -7.60 3.35
CA PHE A 21 0.01 -8.67 2.92
C PHE A 21 -0.82 -9.12 4.13
N ILE A 22 -2.13 -8.95 4.02
CA ILE A 22 -3.13 -9.28 5.04
C ILE A 22 -4.29 -10.01 4.37
N ASN A 23 -4.71 -11.13 4.97
CA ASN A 23 -5.86 -11.91 4.52
C ASN A 23 -6.98 -12.00 5.58
N ASP A 24 -6.67 -11.69 6.84
CA ASP A 24 -7.64 -11.52 7.92
C ASP A 24 -7.28 -10.27 8.73
N ASN A 25 -7.74 -9.11 8.27
CA ASN A 25 -7.39 -7.81 8.82
C ASN A 25 -7.71 -7.72 10.32
N SER A 26 -8.85 -8.28 10.75
CA SER A 26 -9.24 -8.34 12.17
C SER A 26 -8.20 -9.00 13.09
N LYS A 27 -7.40 -9.93 12.57
CA LYS A 27 -6.35 -10.63 13.34
C LYS A 27 -4.95 -10.07 13.09
N GLU A 28 -4.71 -9.54 11.90
CA GLU A 28 -3.37 -9.23 11.42
C GLU A 28 -3.01 -7.74 11.50
N TYR A 29 -4.00 -6.83 11.68
CA TYR A 29 -3.76 -5.37 11.69
C TYR A 29 -2.63 -4.94 12.62
N LYS A 30 -2.51 -5.60 13.79
CA LYS A 30 -1.53 -5.29 14.85
C LYS A 30 -0.08 -5.40 14.39
N LYS A 31 0.19 -6.10 13.27
CA LYS A 31 1.52 -6.20 12.66
C LYS A 31 2.00 -4.85 12.11
N TYR A 32 1.08 -3.97 11.74
CA TYR A 32 1.38 -2.75 10.99
C TYR A 32 0.83 -1.48 11.64
N VAL A 33 -0.28 -1.58 12.39
CA VAL A 33 -0.95 -0.41 12.99
C VAL A 33 -1.26 -0.65 14.47
N LEU A 34 -1.24 0.43 15.25
CA LEU A 34 -1.59 0.38 16.68
C LEU A 34 -3.10 0.15 16.86
N SER A 35 -3.49 -0.58 17.91
CA SER A 35 -4.90 -0.94 18.18
C SER A 35 -5.84 0.23 18.37
N GLU A 36 -5.36 1.37 18.86
CA GLU A 36 -6.15 2.60 18.97
C GLU A 36 -6.56 3.20 17.60
N ASN A 37 -5.91 2.76 16.52
CA ASN A 37 -6.20 3.19 15.15
C ASN A 37 -7.02 2.17 14.35
N TYR A 38 -7.47 1.08 14.99
CA TYR A 38 -8.33 0.08 14.38
C TYR A 38 -9.69 0.08 15.08
N ASP A 39 -10.74 0.46 14.35
CA ASP A 39 -12.10 0.46 14.88
C ASP A 39 -12.88 -0.75 14.33
N GLU A 40 -13.09 -1.76 15.19
CA GLU A 40 -13.89 -2.95 14.88
C GLU A 40 -15.34 -2.65 14.54
N LYS A 41 -15.86 -1.47 14.92
CA LYS A 41 -17.24 -1.07 14.63
C LYS A 41 -17.43 -0.51 13.23
N ILE A 42 -16.33 -0.20 12.53
CA ILE A 42 -16.35 0.27 11.14
C ILE A 42 -16.17 -0.93 10.21
N GLU A 43 -16.94 -0.96 9.13
CA GLU A 43 -16.74 -1.94 8.06
C GLU A 43 -15.37 -1.69 7.38
N ASN A 44 -14.39 -2.48 7.79
CA ASN A 44 -13.04 -2.44 7.24
C ASN A 44 -12.87 -3.53 6.18
N PRO A 45 -12.04 -3.31 5.16
CA PRO A 45 -11.63 -4.40 4.28
C PRO A 45 -10.94 -5.50 5.08
N GLU A 46 -11.17 -6.75 4.69
CA GLU A 46 -10.71 -7.94 5.38
C GLU A 46 -9.40 -8.48 4.81
N SER A 47 -9.16 -8.27 3.51
CA SER A 47 -7.88 -8.57 2.86
C SER A 47 -7.29 -7.32 2.24
N LEU A 48 -5.98 -7.14 2.39
CA LEU A 48 -5.25 -5.95 1.98
C LEU A 48 -3.91 -6.32 1.37
N LEU A 49 -3.58 -5.71 0.23
CA LEU A 49 -2.23 -5.64 -0.31
C LEU A 49 -1.80 -4.19 -0.41
N PHE A 50 -0.61 -3.88 0.08
CA PHE A 50 0.06 -2.60 -0.16
C PHE A 50 1.45 -2.87 -0.71
N GLN A 51 1.82 -2.17 -1.77
CA GLN A 51 3.12 -2.25 -2.40
C GLN A 51 3.74 -0.85 -2.47
N PRO A 52 4.96 -0.63 -1.96
CA PRO A 52 5.63 0.65 -2.10
C PRO A 52 6.06 0.86 -3.55
N LEU A 53 5.92 2.10 -4.04
CA LEU A 53 6.45 2.52 -5.33
C LEU A 53 7.87 3.05 -5.12
N LEU A 54 8.87 2.22 -5.45
CA LEU A 54 10.29 2.54 -5.27
C LEU A 54 10.99 2.72 -6.62
N PHE A 55 11.83 3.73 -6.73
CA PHE A 55 12.69 3.95 -7.90
C PHE A 55 14.05 4.49 -7.48
N ASN A 56 15.14 3.73 -7.69
CA ASN A 56 16.51 4.12 -7.33
C ASN A 56 16.62 4.77 -5.94
N ASN A 57 16.11 4.09 -4.90
CA ASN A 57 16.03 4.53 -3.51
C ASN A 57 15.07 5.70 -3.20
N GLU A 58 14.40 6.26 -4.20
CA GLU A 58 13.32 7.23 -4.03
C GLU A 58 12.00 6.50 -3.73
N LYS A 59 11.27 6.98 -2.72
CA LYS A 59 9.92 6.51 -2.39
C LYS A 59 8.91 7.41 -3.09
N LEU A 60 8.30 6.92 -4.16
CA LEU A 60 7.37 7.68 -5.00
C LEU A 60 5.94 7.66 -4.43
N GLY A 61 5.58 6.64 -3.67
CA GLY A 61 4.23 6.48 -3.11
C GLY A 61 3.94 5.03 -2.72
N VAL A 62 2.65 4.69 -2.66
CA VAL A 62 2.14 3.35 -2.35
C VAL A 62 0.97 3.04 -3.28
N ILE A 63 0.93 1.83 -3.83
CA ILE A 63 -0.24 1.28 -4.54
C ILE A 63 -0.88 0.21 -3.66
N THR A 64 -2.21 0.13 -3.66
CA THR A 64 -2.97 -0.80 -2.80
C THR A 64 -4.16 -1.39 -3.53
N VAL A 65 -4.50 -2.63 -3.17
CA VAL A 65 -5.76 -3.30 -3.52
C VAL A 65 -6.36 -3.90 -2.26
N GLN A 66 -7.69 -3.84 -2.16
CA GLN A 66 -8.42 -4.15 -0.93
C GLN A 66 -9.69 -4.94 -1.27
N SER A 67 -10.07 -5.84 -0.36
CA SER A 67 -11.27 -6.67 -0.49
C SER A 67 -11.97 -6.79 0.86
N TYR A 68 -13.31 -6.74 0.85
CA TYR A 68 -14.13 -7.03 2.03
C TYR A 68 -14.27 -8.54 2.31
N ASN A 69 -13.75 -9.40 1.43
CA ASN A 69 -13.67 -10.84 1.69
C ASN A 69 -12.32 -11.20 2.34
N LYS A 70 -12.34 -12.10 3.31
CA LYS A 70 -11.13 -12.74 3.88
C LYS A 70 -10.46 -13.64 2.85
N ASN A 71 -9.15 -13.80 2.97
CA ASN A 71 -8.33 -14.67 2.12
C ASN A 71 -8.50 -14.41 0.62
N ALA A 72 -8.74 -13.15 0.24
CA ALA A 72 -8.96 -12.79 -1.15
C ALA A 72 -7.68 -12.89 -2.01
N TYR A 73 -6.51 -12.90 -1.37
CA TYR A 73 -5.23 -12.84 -2.04
C TYR A 73 -4.29 -13.97 -1.60
N ASN A 74 -3.40 -14.34 -2.50
CA ASN A 74 -2.30 -15.27 -2.34
C ASN A 74 -1.03 -14.61 -2.90
N HIS A 75 0.11 -15.32 -2.81
CA HIS A 75 1.39 -14.76 -3.24
C HIS A 75 1.44 -14.39 -4.73
N SER A 76 0.70 -15.08 -5.60
CA SER A 76 0.65 -14.71 -7.02
C SER A 76 0.04 -13.31 -7.25
N GLN A 77 -0.97 -12.91 -6.47
CA GLN A 77 -1.49 -11.54 -6.56
C GLN A 77 -0.52 -10.50 -5.96
N LEU A 78 0.27 -10.89 -4.95
CA LEU A 78 1.33 -10.03 -4.41
C LEU A 78 2.42 -9.79 -5.47
N ASP A 79 2.90 -10.85 -6.12
CA ASP A 79 3.92 -10.77 -7.17
C ASP A 79 3.42 -9.94 -8.37
N MET A 80 2.14 -10.09 -8.73
CA MET A 80 1.50 -9.28 -9.77
C MET A 80 1.49 -7.79 -9.40
N LEU A 81 1.16 -7.46 -8.14
CA LEU A 81 1.13 -6.09 -7.66
C LEU A 81 2.54 -5.47 -7.61
N GLU A 82 3.56 -6.25 -7.23
CA GLU A 82 4.97 -5.84 -7.28
C GLU A 82 5.40 -5.50 -8.72
N ASN A 83 5.07 -6.36 -9.68
CA ASN A 83 5.38 -6.09 -11.09
C ASN A 83 4.68 -4.81 -11.59
N LEU A 84 3.40 -4.62 -11.23
CA LEU A 84 2.66 -3.42 -11.58
C LEU A 84 3.28 -2.16 -10.94
N ALA A 85 3.71 -2.24 -9.69
CA ALA A 85 4.38 -1.16 -8.99
C ALA A 85 5.68 -0.76 -9.71
N ASN A 86 6.50 -1.72 -10.12
CA ASN A 86 7.74 -1.48 -10.85
C ASN A 86 7.49 -0.74 -12.18
N TYR A 87 6.51 -1.19 -12.98
CA TYR A 87 6.15 -0.50 -14.22
C TYR A 87 5.58 0.90 -13.96
N THR A 88 4.78 1.04 -12.91
CA THR A 88 4.19 2.33 -12.52
C THR A 88 5.28 3.34 -12.12
N CYS A 89 6.30 2.92 -11.37
CA CYS A 89 7.45 3.75 -11.03
C CYS A 89 8.13 4.30 -12.29
N ILE A 90 8.41 3.44 -13.27
CA ILE A 90 9.04 3.84 -14.54
C ILE A 90 8.17 4.87 -15.27
N ALA A 91 6.86 4.63 -15.37
CA ALA A 91 5.93 5.55 -16.01
C ALA A 91 5.86 6.92 -15.30
N ILE A 92 5.81 6.93 -13.97
CA ILE A 92 5.83 8.16 -13.16
C ILE A 92 7.12 8.95 -13.43
N LYS A 93 8.28 8.31 -13.35
CA LYS A 93 9.57 8.98 -13.59
C LYS A 93 9.65 9.53 -15.01
N ASN A 94 9.25 8.75 -16.02
CA ASN A 94 9.22 9.19 -17.40
C ASN A 94 8.32 10.42 -17.60
N SER A 95 7.17 10.47 -16.93
CA SER A 95 6.28 11.64 -16.97
C SER A 95 6.95 12.88 -16.34
N GLN A 96 7.56 12.72 -15.16
CA GLN A 96 8.28 13.82 -14.48
C GLN A 96 9.47 14.34 -15.31
N PHE A 97 10.20 13.46 -15.98
CA PHE A 97 11.30 13.85 -16.87
C PHE A 97 10.79 14.66 -18.06
N LYS A 98 9.71 14.22 -18.72
CA LYS A 98 9.09 14.98 -19.83
C LYS A 98 8.68 16.40 -19.39
N SER A 99 8.10 16.55 -18.21
CA SER A 99 7.73 17.87 -17.69
C SER A 99 8.90 18.81 -17.40
N LYS A 100 10.11 18.27 -17.17
CA LYS A 100 11.33 19.07 -16.91
C LYS A 100 12.04 19.54 -18.18
N THR A 101 11.76 18.97 -19.35
CA THR A 101 12.45 19.29 -20.62
C THR A 101 11.70 20.33 -21.46
N ILE A 102 10.50 20.75 -21.04
CA ILE A 102 9.67 21.78 -21.72
C ILE A 102 9.60 23.07 -20.87
N ALA A 103 10.58 23.30 -19.99
CA ALA A 103 10.70 24.52 -19.18
C ALA A 103 12.02 25.23 -19.46
#